data_AF-A0A4Y9N1L4-F1
#
_entry.id   AF-A0A4Y9N1L4-F1
#
_cell.length_a   1.000
_cell.length_b   1.000
_cell.length_c   1.000
_cell.angle_alpha   90.00
_cell.angle_beta   90.00
_cell.angle_gamma   90.00
#
_symmetry.space_group_name_H-M   'P 1'
#
loop_
_entity.id
_entity.type
_entity.pdbx_description
1 polymer ?
#
loop_
_entity_poly.entity_id
_entity_poly.type
_entity_poly.pdbx_seq_one_letter_code
_entity_poly.pdbx_strand_id
1 'polypeptide(L)'
;MATAACIFGVVMVAPADTPTLSPVPIAGAEVLGNGYDVNCTKSNDNQVVCTIAGCPRVHEDLAGDVVNTRVNGGGQSELSKSCDNVTSQTVNAAGDFTLSVQGCRQNAFGSDCGAWADYRYTAPAAPPVQCPPGSETPTVPAGQQCKQAPPVQCPPGSESPTVPAGQQCKTAPPKQCPPGSLNATVPPDQQCAPPANAVSMNITREGLNANVAVTNNSALPAECAYTATRASGLVGPGTVNRNVSVPPNGTGNITDMLWPPPLVSYNTKVTCTASYDGKRVTIGEATQTVGG
;
A
#
# COMPACT_ATOMS: atom_id res chain seq x y z
N MET A 1 38.32 66.14 -5.15
CA MET A 1 38.34 65.59 -6.53
C MET A 1 37.90 64.14 -6.39
N ALA A 2 36.63 63.81 -6.63
CA ALA A 2 36.00 63.50 -7.92
C ALA A 2 35.49 62.05 -7.85
N THR A 3 34.16 61.96 -7.78
CA THR A 3 33.21 60.90 -8.17
C THR A 3 33.73 59.73 -9.01
N ALA A 4 33.23 58.52 -8.73
CA ALA A 4 32.44 57.71 -9.69
C ALA A 4 31.86 56.44 -9.02
N ALA A 5 30.61 56.14 -9.35
CA ALA A 5 29.81 55.00 -8.92
C ALA A 5 30.11 53.73 -9.73
N CYS A 6 29.71 52.56 -9.22
CA CYS A 6 28.90 51.57 -9.95
C CYS A 6 28.46 50.44 -9.01
N ILE A 7 27.13 50.36 -8.82
CA ILE A 7 26.40 49.28 -8.18
C ILE A 7 26.21 48.19 -9.23
N PHE A 8 26.70 46.97 -9.00
CA PHE A 8 26.33 45.81 -9.79
C PHE A 8 25.21 45.04 -9.08
N GLY A 9 24.04 45.06 -9.72
CA GLY A 9 22.87 44.29 -9.30
C GLY A 9 23.05 42.80 -9.57
N VAL A 10 22.63 41.99 -8.61
CA VAL A 10 22.28 40.59 -8.84
C VAL A 10 20.75 40.54 -8.86
N VAL A 11 20.21 40.34 -10.07
CA VAL A 11 18.79 40.01 -10.27
C VAL A 11 18.63 38.56 -9.83
N MET A 12 18.06 38.33 -8.65
CA MET A 12 17.54 37.01 -8.30
C MET A 12 16.19 36.85 -9.00
N VAL A 13 16.22 36.12 -10.11
CA VAL A 13 15.03 35.58 -10.78
C VAL A 13 14.44 34.53 -9.84
N ALA A 14 13.30 34.82 -9.24
CA ALA A 14 12.53 33.84 -8.50
C ALA A 14 11.96 32.79 -9.48
N PRO A 15 11.98 31.49 -9.15
CA PRO A 15 11.38 30.44 -9.97
C PRO A 15 9.85 30.61 -10.06
N ALA A 16 9.31 30.25 -11.22
CA ALA A 16 7.93 30.51 -11.66
C ALA A 16 6.81 29.73 -10.93
N ASP A 17 7.11 29.06 -9.81
CA ASP A 17 6.17 28.15 -9.14
C ASP A 17 5.85 28.59 -7.71
N THR A 18 5.85 29.89 -7.43
CA THR A 18 5.14 30.39 -6.26
C THR A 18 3.65 30.41 -6.61
N PRO A 19 2.78 29.70 -5.86
CA PRO A 19 1.36 29.95 -5.96
C PRO A 19 1.17 31.39 -5.51
N THR A 20 1.00 32.30 -6.46
CA THR A 20 0.35 33.57 -6.21
C THR A 20 -0.99 33.19 -5.62
N LEU A 21 -1.11 33.30 -4.29
CA LEU A 21 -2.40 33.38 -3.62
C LEU A 21 -3.08 34.60 -4.22
N SER A 22 -3.78 34.39 -5.33
CA SER A 22 -4.77 35.33 -5.81
C SER A 22 -5.67 35.61 -4.62
N PRO A 23 -5.83 36.87 -4.19
CA PRO A 23 -6.85 37.19 -3.21
C PRO A 23 -8.16 36.68 -3.79
N VAL A 24 -8.73 35.66 -3.15
CA VAL A 24 -10.04 35.14 -3.51
C VAL A 24 -10.98 36.33 -3.41
N PRO A 25 -11.67 36.73 -4.49
CA PRO A 25 -12.58 37.85 -4.42
C PRO A 25 -13.79 37.37 -3.61
N ILE A 26 -13.93 37.82 -2.38
CA ILE A 26 -15.09 37.51 -1.55
C ILE A 26 -15.57 38.83 -0.98
N ALA A 27 -16.84 39.12 -1.26
CA ALA A 27 -17.55 40.39 -1.16
C ALA A 27 -17.19 41.43 -2.23
N GLY A 28 -17.98 41.46 -3.30
CA GLY A 28 -18.13 42.68 -4.08
C GLY A 28 -18.77 43.74 -3.20
N ALA A 29 -18.32 44.98 -3.31
CA ALA A 29 -18.93 46.15 -2.71
C ALA A 29 -20.45 46.11 -2.93
N GLU A 30 -21.25 45.92 -1.88
CA GLU A 30 -22.71 45.86 -1.98
C GLU A 30 -23.28 47.22 -1.59
N VAL A 31 -23.92 47.89 -2.55
CA VAL A 31 -24.66 49.12 -2.30
C VAL A 31 -25.92 48.76 -1.52
N LEU A 32 -25.92 49.12 -0.24
CA LEU A 32 -27.00 48.90 0.69
C LEU A 32 -28.17 49.86 0.41
N GLY A 33 -29.37 49.47 0.84
CA GLY A 33 -30.60 50.24 0.62
C GLY A 33 -30.61 51.66 1.23
N ASN A 34 -29.66 51.98 2.12
CA ASN A 34 -29.50 53.31 2.67
C ASN A 34 -28.45 54.17 1.93
N GLY A 35 -27.76 53.65 0.91
CA GLY A 35 -26.77 54.38 0.11
C GLY A 35 -25.32 54.26 0.58
N TYR A 36 -25.05 53.42 1.60
CA TYR A 36 -23.69 52.98 1.91
C TYR A 36 -23.27 51.81 1.03
N ASP A 37 -21.97 51.67 0.85
CA ASP A 37 -21.32 50.51 0.27
C ASP A 37 -20.45 49.86 1.35
N VAL A 38 -20.70 48.59 1.64
CA VAL A 38 -19.94 47.83 2.62
C VAL A 38 -19.21 46.68 1.93
N ASN A 39 -17.90 46.59 2.21
CA ASN A 39 -17.08 45.47 1.78
C ASN A 39 -16.28 44.92 2.97
N CYS A 40 -16.50 43.66 3.32
CA CYS A 40 -15.82 42.97 4.41
C CYS A 40 -14.88 41.88 3.90
N THR A 41 -13.61 41.93 4.32
CA THR A 41 -12.58 40.96 3.96
C THR A 41 -11.99 40.28 5.19
N LYS A 42 -11.75 38.96 5.11
CA LYS A 42 -11.10 38.20 6.18
C LYS A 42 -9.66 38.68 6.34
N SER A 43 -9.30 39.14 7.55
CA SER A 43 -7.93 39.56 7.89
C SER A 43 -7.12 38.40 8.48
N ASN A 44 -7.72 37.64 9.39
CA ASN A 44 -7.17 36.40 9.93
C ASN A 44 -8.30 35.48 10.41
N ASP A 45 -7.96 34.34 11.04
CA ASP A 45 -8.95 33.35 11.47
C ASP A 45 -10.00 33.85 12.47
N ASN A 46 -9.72 34.95 13.17
CA ASN A 46 -10.63 35.52 14.17
C ASN A 46 -11.00 36.98 13.89
N GLN A 47 -10.62 37.55 12.75
CA GLN A 47 -10.84 38.96 12.44
C GLN A 47 -11.24 39.19 10.99
N VAL A 48 -12.24 40.04 10.82
CA VAL A 48 -12.75 40.52 9.52
C VAL A 48 -12.71 42.04 9.53
N VAL A 49 -12.22 42.64 8.43
CA VAL A 49 -12.14 44.10 8.27
C VAL A 49 -13.20 44.54 7.27
N CYS A 50 -14.14 45.35 7.74
CA CYS A 50 -15.23 45.90 6.95
C CYS A 50 -14.95 47.36 6.61
N THR A 51 -14.81 47.66 5.32
CA THR A 51 -14.72 49.01 4.77
C THR A 51 -16.11 49.53 4.44
N ILE A 52 -16.39 50.77 4.84
CA ILE A 52 -17.68 51.44 4.66
C ILE A 52 -17.45 52.71 3.86
N ALA A 53 -17.97 52.73 2.63
CA ALA A 53 -17.92 53.83 1.68
C ALA A 53 -19.33 54.34 1.36
N GLY A 54 -19.46 55.43 0.61
CA GLY A 54 -20.77 56.02 0.25
C GLY A 54 -21.20 57.18 1.14
N CYS A 55 -22.16 57.96 0.66
CA CYS A 55 -22.62 59.22 1.27
C CYS A 55 -24.15 59.23 1.33
N PRO A 56 -24.74 58.52 2.30
CA PRO A 56 -26.18 58.55 2.46
C PRO A 56 -26.62 59.93 2.91
N ARG A 57 -27.77 60.34 2.38
CA ARG A 57 -28.43 61.58 2.78
C ARG A 57 -29.36 61.28 3.94
N VAL A 58 -29.18 61.98 5.04
CA VAL A 58 -29.88 61.80 6.31
C VAL A 58 -30.46 63.12 6.74
N HIS A 59 -31.77 63.13 7.04
CA HIS A 59 -32.55 64.29 7.51
C HIS A 59 -32.43 65.57 6.65
N GLU A 60 -33.51 65.97 5.99
CA GLU A 60 -33.53 67.14 5.08
C GLU A 60 -32.47 67.08 3.94
N ASP A 61 -32.13 65.87 3.49
CA ASP A 61 -31.16 65.61 2.40
C ASP A 61 -29.71 66.06 2.71
N LEU A 62 -29.36 66.11 4.00
CA LEU A 62 -28.03 66.47 4.43
C LEU A 62 -27.08 65.28 4.43
N ALA A 63 -25.80 65.53 4.11
CA ALA A 63 -24.76 64.51 4.22
C ALA A 63 -24.56 64.11 5.70
N GLY A 64 -24.56 62.80 5.97
CA GLY A 64 -24.14 62.27 7.26
C GLY A 64 -22.63 62.45 7.49
N ASP A 65 -22.23 62.79 8.71
CA ASP A 65 -20.84 62.98 9.13
C ASP A 65 -20.34 61.85 10.05
N VAL A 66 -21.24 60.94 10.43
CA VAL A 66 -20.98 59.81 11.31
C VAL A 66 -21.69 58.56 10.78
N VAL A 67 -21.05 57.40 10.95
CA VAL A 67 -21.66 56.10 10.70
C VAL A 67 -21.72 55.28 11.99
N ASN A 68 -22.93 54.84 12.32
CA ASN A 68 -23.18 53.91 13.41
C ASN A 68 -23.17 52.49 12.87
N THR A 69 -22.54 51.59 13.62
CA THR A 69 -22.37 50.19 13.25
C THR A 69 -22.82 49.28 14.38
N ARG A 70 -23.41 48.13 14.06
CA ARG A 70 -23.74 47.06 15.01
C ARG A 70 -23.40 45.71 14.42
N VAL A 71 -22.74 44.87 15.20
CA VAL A 71 -22.48 43.47 14.81
C VAL A 71 -23.54 42.59 15.46
N ASN A 72 -24.27 41.82 14.64
CA ASN A 72 -25.35 40.91 15.08
C ASN A 72 -26.39 41.58 16.00
N GLY A 73 -26.74 42.85 15.72
CA GLY A 73 -27.69 43.62 16.53
C GLY A 73 -27.19 44.00 17.94
N GLY A 74 -25.90 43.82 18.22
CA GLY A 74 -25.28 44.13 19.51
C GLY A 74 -25.05 45.63 19.74
N GLY A 75 -24.06 45.95 20.57
CA GLY A 75 -23.70 47.31 20.93
C GLY A 75 -23.37 48.18 19.71
N GLN A 76 -23.79 49.44 19.77
CA GLN A 76 -23.52 50.41 18.72
C GLN A 76 -22.10 50.96 18.86
N SER A 77 -21.36 50.96 17.76
CA SER A 77 -20.08 51.66 17.64
C SER A 77 -20.23 52.83 16.67
N GLU A 78 -19.74 53.99 17.09
CA GLU A 78 -19.76 55.21 16.30
C GLU A 78 -18.41 55.38 15.60
N LEU A 79 -18.44 55.62 14.29
CA LEU A 79 -17.26 55.88 13.49
C LEU A 79 -17.43 57.22 12.79
N SER A 80 -16.46 58.11 12.95
CA SER A 80 -16.43 59.37 12.20
C SER A 80 -16.17 59.10 10.72
N LYS A 81 -17.02 59.64 9.85
CA LYS A 81 -16.93 59.43 8.40
C LYS A 81 -17.57 60.59 7.65
N SER A 82 -16.78 61.34 6.87
CA SER A 82 -17.33 62.28 5.89
C SER A 82 -17.72 61.57 4.58
N CYS A 83 -18.49 62.26 3.74
CA CYS A 83 -19.01 61.71 2.50
C CYS A 83 -17.94 61.25 1.49
N ASP A 84 -16.83 61.97 1.40
CA ASP A 84 -15.74 61.67 0.45
C ASP A 84 -14.71 60.68 1.01
N ASN A 85 -14.91 60.17 2.22
CA ASN A 85 -13.98 59.26 2.89
C ASN A 85 -14.53 57.86 3.04
N VAL A 86 -13.63 56.90 3.20
CA VAL A 86 -13.92 55.52 3.60
C VAL A 86 -13.49 55.34 5.04
N THR A 87 -14.30 54.65 5.83
CA THR A 87 -13.92 54.24 7.19
C THR A 87 -13.89 52.72 7.28
N SER A 88 -13.25 52.18 8.31
CA SER A 88 -13.12 50.74 8.49
C SER A 88 -13.44 50.32 9.93
N GLN A 89 -14.10 49.17 10.07
CA GLN A 89 -14.34 48.51 11.33
C GLN A 89 -13.74 47.11 11.33
N THR A 90 -13.03 46.76 12.40
CA THR A 90 -12.58 45.40 12.66
C THR A 90 -13.62 44.66 13.49
N VAL A 91 -14.09 43.52 12.99
CA VAL A 91 -15.03 42.62 13.66
C VAL A 91 -14.27 41.38 14.10
N ASN A 92 -14.28 41.07 15.40
CA ASN A 92 -13.71 39.83 15.92
C ASN A 92 -14.72 38.69 15.72
N ALA A 93 -14.64 38.00 14.58
CA ALA A 93 -15.50 36.88 14.23
C ALA A 93 -14.72 35.82 13.44
N ALA A 94 -14.98 34.54 13.76
CA ALA A 94 -14.42 33.39 13.04
C ALA A 94 -15.39 32.81 11.99
N GLY A 95 -16.64 33.27 11.97
CA GLY A 95 -17.71 32.77 11.11
C GLY A 95 -18.60 33.89 10.59
N ASP A 96 -19.78 33.51 10.10
CA ASP A 96 -20.77 34.43 9.54
C ASP A 96 -21.23 35.47 10.55
N PHE A 97 -21.48 36.70 10.08
CA PHE A 97 -22.07 37.75 10.89
C PHE A 97 -22.86 38.75 10.05
N THR A 98 -23.72 39.52 10.71
CA THR A 98 -24.41 40.66 10.10
C THR A 98 -23.81 41.95 10.65
N LEU A 99 -23.41 42.85 9.75
CA LEU A 99 -23.01 44.21 10.06
C LEU A 99 -24.14 45.16 9.67
N SER A 100 -24.82 45.72 10.65
CA SER A 100 -25.80 46.78 10.43
C SER A 100 -25.08 48.13 10.40
N VAL A 101 -25.35 48.96 9.39
CA VAL A 101 -24.81 50.31 9.26
C VAL A 101 -25.95 51.34 9.16
N GLN A 102 -25.76 52.49 9.79
CA GLN A 102 -26.71 53.60 9.78
C GLN A 102 -25.94 54.92 9.70
N GLY A 103 -26.38 55.79 8.79
CA GLY A 103 -25.81 57.14 8.66
C GLY A 103 -26.49 58.06 9.64
N CYS A 104 -25.71 58.93 10.28
CA CYS A 104 -26.22 59.96 11.17
C CYS A 104 -25.55 61.29 10.88
N ARG A 105 -26.28 62.37 11.16
CA ARG A 105 -25.77 63.72 11.20
C ARG A 105 -25.74 64.20 12.64
N GLN A 106 -24.58 64.59 13.13
CA GLN A 106 -24.47 65.21 14.44
C GLN A 106 -24.96 66.67 14.39
N ASN A 107 -25.73 67.07 15.39
CA ASN A 107 -26.21 68.44 15.56
C ASN A 107 -26.06 68.88 17.03
N ALA A 108 -26.33 70.16 17.32
CA ALA A 108 -26.14 70.72 18.67
C ALA A 108 -27.06 70.11 19.75
N PHE A 109 -28.07 69.35 19.35
CA PHE A 109 -29.13 68.82 20.22
C PHE A 109 -29.24 67.28 20.17
N GLY A 110 -28.39 66.59 19.41
CA GLY A 110 -28.42 65.14 19.24
C GLY A 110 -27.92 64.68 17.87
N SER A 111 -28.39 63.50 17.45
CA SER A 111 -28.01 62.89 16.17
C SER A 111 -29.25 62.57 15.35
N ASP A 112 -29.30 63.04 14.10
CA ASP A 112 -30.36 62.71 13.15
C ASP A 112 -29.93 61.53 12.28
N CYS A 113 -30.55 60.38 12.48
CA CYS A 113 -30.13 59.14 11.84
C CYS A 113 -31.12 58.63 10.79
N GLY A 114 -30.59 58.09 9.69
CA GLY A 114 -31.36 57.45 8.63
C GLY A 114 -31.78 56.01 8.95
N ALA A 115 -32.21 55.25 7.94
CA ALA A 115 -32.52 53.83 8.13
C ALA A 115 -31.24 52.98 8.32
N TRP A 116 -31.35 51.94 9.14
CA TRP A 116 -30.35 50.87 9.19
C TRP A 116 -30.38 50.06 7.90
N ALA A 117 -29.22 49.61 7.46
CA ALA A 117 -29.10 48.59 6.43
C ALA A 117 -28.12 47.50 6.88
N ASP A 118 -28.42 46.26 6.54
CA ASP A 118 -27.68 45.08 6.99
C ASP A 118 -26.83 44.54 5.86
N TYR A 119 -25.53 44.42 6.11
CA TYR A 119 -24.58 43.69 5.30
C TYR A 119 -24.35 42.30 5.91
N ARG A 120 -24.49 41.23 5.11
CA ARG A 120 -24.29 39.85 5.56
C ARG A 120 -22.92 39.35 5.12
N TYR A 121 -22.04 39.10 6.08
CA TYR A 121 -20.77 38.43 5.83
C TYR A 121 -20.92 36.91 5.96
N THR A 122 -20.50 36.19 4.92
CA THR A 122 -20.37 34.73 4.94
C THR A 122 -18.89 34.36 4.93
N ALA A 123 -18.46 33.59 5.93
CA ALA A 123 -17.08 33.18 6.07
C ALA A 123 -16.69 32.18 4.95
N PRO A 124 -15.46 32.28 4.40
CA PRO A 124 -14.97 31.30 3.43
C PRO A 124 -14.93 29.90 4.05
N ALA A 125 -15.31 28.88 3.27
CA ALA A 125 -15.19 27.49 3.69
C ALA A 125 -13.71 27.16 3.98
N ALA A 126 -13.46 26.50 5.11
CA ALA A 126 -12.12 26.05 5.47
C ALA A 126 -11.59 25.03 4.43
N PRO A 127 -10.30 25.08 4.08
CA PRO A 127 -9.73 24.16 3.09
C PRO A 127 -9.78 22.71 3.59
N PRO A 128 -9.93 21.73 2.69
CA PRO A 128 -9.87 20.32 3.04
C PRO A 128 -8.47 19.93 3.54
N VAL A 129 -8.42 18.94 4.42
CA VAL A 129 -7.17 18.40 4.97
C VAL A 129 -6.61 17.37 4.00
N GLN A 130 -5.32 17.47 3.68
CA GLN A 130 -4.58 16.47 2.89
C GLN A 130 -4.21 15.29 3.78
N CYS A 131 -4.53 14.07 3.36
CA CYS A 131 -4.26 12.86 4.11
C CYS A 131 -2.92 12.21 3.72
N PRO A 132 -2.21 11.58 4.68
CA PRO A 132 -0.95 10.91 4.39
C PRO A 132 -1.15 9.68 3.48
N PRO A 133 -0.10 9.25 2.75
CA PRO A 133 -0.11 8.00 2.00
C PRO A 133 -0.54 6.81 2.87
N GLY A 134 -1.41 5.95 2.34
CA GLY A 134 -2.01 4.84 3.09
C GLY A 134 -3.36 5.17 3.77
N SER A 135 -3.91 6.36 3.52
CA SER A 135 -5.28 6.73 3.92
C SER A 135 -6.32 6.25 2.89
N GLU A 136 -7.58 6.04 3.31
CA GLU A 136 -8.68 5.61 2.42
C GLU A 136 -8.99 6.64 1.33
N THR A 137 -8.88 7.92 1.67
CA THR A 137 -9.07 9.03 0.74
C THR A 137 -7.86 9.97 0.78
N PRO A 138 -7.54 10.64 -0.34
CA PRO A 138 -6.43 11.60 -0.39
C PRO A 138 -6.74 12.90 0.37
N THR A 139 -8.01 13.24 0.54
CA THR A 139 -8.46 14.44 1.27
C THR A 139 -9.69 14.15 2.11
N VAL A 140 -9.86 14.88 3.22
CA VAL A 140 -11.08 14.90 4.04
C VAL A 140 -11.55 16.34 4.29
N PRO A 141 -12.85 16.57 4.57
CA PRO A 141 -13.34 17.89 4.96
C PRO A 141 -12.62 18.45 6.18
N ALA A 142 -12.57 19.78 6.29
CA ALA A 142 -11.97 20.47 7.43
C ALA A 142 -12.55 19.97 8.76
N GLY A 143 -11.70 19.72 9.75
CA GLY A 143 -12.08 19.23 11.07
C GLY A 143 -12.32 17.71 11.16
N GLN A 144 -12.26 16.97 10.05
CA GLN A 144 -12.29 15.51 10.08
C GLN A 144 -10.89 14.90 10.13
N GLN A 145 -10.80 13.70 10.70
CA GLN A 145 -9.55 12.93 10.79
C GLN A 145 -9.42 11.96 9.61
N CYS A 146 -8.21 11.82 9.09
CA CYS A 146 -7.90 10.85 8.05
C CYS A 146 -8.07 9.42 8.59
N LYS A 147 -8.78 8.59 7.84
CA LYS A 147 -8.94 7.17 8.16
C LYS A 147 -7.90 6.35 7.41
N GLN A 148 -7.21 5.48 8.14
CA GLN A 148 -6.27 4.53 7.55
C GLN A 148 -6.99 3.52 6.67
N ALA A 149 -6.45 3.26 5.47
CA ALA A 149 -6.97 2.21 4.61
C ALA A 149 -6.68 0.83 5.21
N PRO A 150 -7.58 -0.14 4.99
CA PRO A 150 -7.40 -1.49 5.50
C PRO A 150 -6.14 -2.14 4.90
N PRO A 151 -5.49 -3.05 5.64
CA PRO A 151 -4.35 -3.82 5.13
C PRO A 151 -4.70 -4.61 3.88
N VAL A 152 -3.75 -4.77 2.97
CA VAL A 152 -3.89 -5.56 1.75
C VAL A 152 -3.55 -7.02 2.06
N GLN A 153 -4.42 -7.96 1.66
CA GLN A 153 -4.13 -9.39 1.70
C GLN A 153 -3.16 -9.77 0.57
N CYS A 154 -2.11 -10.50 0.92
CA CYS A 154 -1.11 -10.97 -0.03
C CYS A 154 -1.41 -12.39 -0.53
N PRO A 155 -1.04 -12.70 -1.79
CA PRO A 155 -1.25 -14.04 -2.35
C PRO A 155 -0.40 -15.11 -1.64
N PRO A 156 -0.79 -16.40 -1.72
CA PRO A 156 0.04 -17.51 -1.27
C PRO A 156 1.46 -17.44 -1.86
N GLY A 157 2.48 -17.73 -1.04
CA GLY A 157 3.89 -17.60 -1.43
C GLY A 157 4.51 -16.21 -1.16
N SER A 158 3.77 -15.29 -0.54
CA SER A 158 4.29 -14.01 -0.06
C SER A 158 5.01 -14.13 1.29
N GLU A 159 5.95 -13.24 1.59
CA GLU A 159 6.69 -13.20 2.87
C GLU A 159 5.80 -12.94 4.08
N SER A 160 4.70 -12.21 3.88
CA SER A 160 3.72 -11.87 4.91
C SER A 160 2.31 -12.04 4.34
N PRO A 161 1.34 -12.48 5.16
CA PRO A 161 -0.04 -12.69 4.72
C PRO A 161 -0.78 -11.36 4.47
N THR A 162 -0.35 -10.28 5.10
CA THR A 162 -0.90 -8.93 4.92
C THR A 162 0.22 -7.88 4.91
N VAL A 163 -0.02 -6.78 4.20
CA VAL A 163 0.85 -5.58 4.21
C VAL A 163 0.02 -4.32 4.45
N PRO A 164 0.61 -3.23 4.99
CA PRO A 164 -0.07 -1.95 5.12
C PRO A 164 -0.58 -1.45 3.76
N ALA A 165 -1.67 -0.68 3.78
CA ALA A 165 -2.21 -0.06 2.58
C ALA A 165 -1.15 0.78 1.85
N GLY A 166 -1.09 0.65 0.53
CA GLY A 166 -0.10 1.34 -0.30
C GLY A 166 1.27 0.66 -0.39
N GLN A 167 1.50 -0.45 0.33
CA GLN A 167 2.70 -1.27 0.15
C GLN A 167 2.46 -2.46 -0.79
N GLN A 168 3.53 -2.90 -1.44
CA GLN A 168 3.51 -4.05 -2.33
C GLN A 168 3.85 -5.34 -1.57
N CYS A 169 3.14 -6.42 -1.87
CA CYS A 169 3.47 -7.75 -1.36
C CYS A 169 4.80 -8.21 -1.94
N LYS A 170 5.69 -8.70 -1.07
CA LYS A 170 6.97 -9.31 -1.47
C LYS A 170 6.83 -10.83 -1.58
N THR A 171 7.37 -11.39 -2.65
CA THR A 171 7.47 -12.85 -2.83
C THR A 171 8.49 -13.42 -1.86
N ALA A 172 8.13 -14.48 -1.15
CA ALA A 172 9.06 -15.16 -0.26
C ALA A 172 10.19 -15.86 -1.04
N PRO A 173 11.41 -15.95 -0.46
CA PRO A 173 12.51 -16.64 -1.11
C PRO A 173 12.21 -18.14 -1.27
N PRO A 174 12.82 -18.81 -2.27
CA PRO A 174 12.73 -20.25 -2.43
C PRO A 174 13.21 -21.00 -1.18
N LYS A 175 12.54 -22.11 -0.85
CA LYS A 175 12.93 -22.98 0.26
C LYS A 175 14.01 -23.95 -0.20
N GLN A 176 15.06 -24.11 0.60
CA GLN A 176 16.04 -25.18 0.39
C GLN A 176 15.46 -26.51 0.84
N CYS A 177 15.64 -27.52 0.01
CA CYS A 177 15.16 -28.86 0.28
C CYS A 177 16.21 -29.73 0.97
N PRO A 178 15.80 -30.77 1.73
CA PRO A 178 16.72 -31.72 2.32
C PRO A 178 17.63 -32.37 1.26
N PRO A 179 18.86 -32.78 1.63
CA PRO A 179 19.69 -33.59 0.75
C PRO A 179 18.93 -34.80 0.22
N GLY A 180 19.05 -35.07 -1.08
CA GLY A 180 18.37 -36.19 -1.73
C GLY A 180 17.02 -35.88 -2.35
N SER A 181 16.43 -34.70 -2.13
CA SER A 181 15.20 -34.28 -2.83
C SER A 181 15.36 -34.26 -4.35
N LEU A 182 14.25 -34.38 -5.08
CA LEU A 182 14.23 -34.25 -6.55
C LEU A 182 14.74 -32.89 -7.02
N ASN A 183 14.46 -31.84 -6.27
CA ASN A 183 14.90 -30.47 -6.54
C ASN A 183 15.63 -29.93 -5.31
N ALA A 184 16.76 -29.26 -5.51
CA ALA A 184 17.53 -28.63 -4.43
C ALA A 184 16.77 -27.47 -3.76
N THR A 185 15.90 -26.80 -4.51
CA THR A 185 15.05 -25.70 -4.05
C THR A 185 13.65 -25.80 -4.63
N VAL A 186 12.65 -25.40 -3.85
CA VAL A 186 11.25 -25.29 -4.29
C VAL A 186 10.69 -23.90 -4.00
N PRO A 187 9.66 -23.45 -4.73
CA PRO A 187 8.89 -22.26 -4.38
C PRO A 187 8.42 -22.29 -2.93
N PRO A 188 8.25 -21.13 -2.27
CA PRO A 188 7.87 -21.05 -0.86
C PRO A 188 6.54 -21.72 -0.50
N ASP A 189 5.63 -21.84 -1.47
CA ASP A 189 4.32 -22.49 -1.36
C ASP A 189 4.35 -24.00 -1.65
N GLN A 190 5.49 -24.55 -2.09
CA GLN A 190 5.63 -25.96 -2.44
C GLN A 190 6.39 -26.77 -1.39
N GLN A 191 6.10 -28.08 -1.36
CA GLN A 191 6.78 -29.05 -0.49
C GLN A 191 7.88 -29.80 -1.25
N CYS A 192 8.99 -30.07 -0.57
CA CYS A 192 10.10 -30.83 -1.14
C CYS A 192 9.72 -32.29 -1.34
N ALA A 193 9.77 -32.76 -2.59
CA ALA A 193 9.47 -34.14 -2.93
C ALA A 193 10.69 -35.06 -2.70
N PRO A 194 10.47 -36.28 -2.15
CA PRO A 194 11.52 -37.29 -2.06
C PRO A 194 11.95 -37.75 -3.45
N PRO A 195 13.17 -38.32 -3.60
CA PRO A 195 13.61 -38.89 -4.86
C PRO A 195 12.70 -40.03 -5.27
N ALA A 196 12.37 -40.11 -6.56
CA ALA A 196 11.50 -41.11 -7.15
C ALA A 196 12.13 -41.65 -8.44
N ASN A 197 11.82 -42.90 -8.79
CA ASN A 197 12.34 -43.60 -9.97
C ASN A 197 13.87 -43.62 -10.08
N ALA A 198 14.56 -43.63 -8.94
CA ALA A 198 16.02 -43.57 -8.89
C ALA A 198 16.71 -44.94 -9.02
N VAL A 199 15.95 -46.03 -9.10
CA VAL A 199 16.46 -47.41 -9.03
C VAL A 199 16.42 -48.05 -10.40
N SER A 200 17.49 -48.75 -10.75
CA SER A 200 17.52 -49.66 -11.90
C SER A 200 18.11 -51.01 -11.49
N MET A 201 17.74 -52.06 -12.24
CA MET A 201 18.18 -53.42 -11.99
C MET A 201 18.64 -54.04 -13.30
N ASN A 202 19.75 -54.77 -13.24
CA ASN A 202 20.27 -55.54 -14.36
C ASN A 202 20.68 -56.93 -13.86
N ILE A 203 20.13 -57.97 -14.46
CA ILE A 203 20.44 -59.36 -14.11
C ILE A 203 21.21 -60.01 -15.25
N THR A 204 22.40 -60.51 -14.94
CA THR A 204 23.31 -61.14 -15.90
C THR A 204 23.78 -62.50 -15.43
N ARG A 205 24.21 -63.34 -16.36
CA ARG A 205 24.72 -64.68 -16.08
C ARG A 205 26.23 -64.63 -15.89
N GLU A 206 26.71 -65.08 -14.74
CA GLU A 206 28.12 -65.24 -14.42
C GLU A 206 28.42 -66.72 -14.13
N GLY A 207 28.72 -67.47 -15.18
CA GLY A 207 28.91 -68.92 -15.10
C GLY A 207 27.59 -69.66 -14.78
N LEU A 208 27.54 -70.31 -13.62
CA LEU A 208 26.32 -70.96 -13.11
C LEU A 208 25.49 -70.04 -12.21
N ASN A 209 26.01 -68.85 -11.86
CA ASN A 209 25.34 -67.91 -10.96
C ASN A 209 24.67 -66.78 -11.74
N ALA A 210 23.68 -66.17 -11.10
CA ALA A 210 23.10 -64.90 -11.52
C ALA A 210 23.76 -63.77 -10.72
N ASN A 211 24.12 -62.70 -11.42
CA ASN A 211 24.54 -61.44 -10.84
C ASN A 211 23.41 -60.43 -11.01
N VAL A 212 22.80 -60.02 -9.91
CA VAL A 212 21.79 -58.96 -9.88
C VAL A 212 22.47 -57.67 -9.44
N ALA A 213 22.70 -56.77 -10.39
CA ALA A 213 23.21 -55.43 -10.13
C ALA A 213 22.04 -54.46 -9.91
N VAL A 214 21.92 -53.92 -8.71
CA VAL A 214 20.92 -52.91 -8.33
C VAL A 214 21.61 -51.56 -8.23
N THR A 215 21.26 -50.62 -9.10
CA THR A 215 21.86 -49.28 -9.15
C THR A 215 20.92 -48.25 -8.56
N ASN A 216 21.42 -47.47 -7.62
CA ASN A 216 20.74 -46.34 -6.99
C ASN A 216 21.32 -45.03 -7.51
N ASN A 217 20.52 -44.29 -8.29
CA ASN A 217 20.88 -42.98 -8.84
C ASN A 217 20.45 -41.81 -7.95
N SER A 218 19.97 -42.09 -6.73
CA SER A 218 19.66 -41.04 -5.75
C SER A 218 20.91 -40.67 -4.94
N ALA A 219 20.89 -39.46 -4.40
CA ALA A 219 21.92 -39.00 -3.46
C ALA A 219 21.74 -39.55 -2.02
N LEU A 220 20.77 -40.44 -1.80
CA LEU A 220 20.52 -41.07 -0.49
C LEU A 220 20.98 -42.53 -0.49
N PRO A 221 21.50 -43.05 0.63
CA PRO A 221 21.72 -44.49 0.77
C PRO A 221 20.37 -45.21 0.79
N ALA A 222 20.32 -46.37 0.13
CA ALA A 222 19.08 -47.11 -0.07
C ALA A 222 19.18 -48.56 0.39
N GLU A 223 18.11 -49.06 0.98
CA GLU A 223 17.92 -50.46 1.30
C GLU A 223 16.94 -51.08 0.31
N CYS A 224 17.42 -52.05 -0.46
CA CYS A 224 16.69 -52.67 -1.55
C CYS A 224 16.27 -54.09 -1.21
N ALA A 225 14.98 -54.39 -1.36
CA ALA A 225 14.41 -55.72 -1.26
C ALA A 225 14.19 -56.27 -2.67
N TYR A 226 14.88 -57.36 -3.00
CA TYR A 226 14.77 -58.10 -4.23
C TYR A 226 13.92 -59.36 -4.02
N THR A 227 12.99 -59.59 -4.94
CA THR A 227 12.13 -60.79 -4.98
C THR A 227 12.13 -61.35 -6.39
N ALA A 228 12.39 -62.65 -6.52
CA ALA A 228 12.22 -63.41 -7.75
C ALA A 228 11.15 -64.48 -7.54
N THR A 229 10.08 -64.44 -8.32
CA THR A 229 8.99 -65.41 -8.28
C THR A 229 8.98 -66.20 -9.57
N ARG A 230 8.89 -67.53 -9.48
CA ARG A 230 8.87 -68.38 -10.67
C ARG A 230 7.64 -68.04 -11.53
N ALA A 231 7.89 -67.74 -12.80
CA ALA A 231 6.85 -67.49 -13.79
C ALA A 231 6.53 -68.76 -14.60
N SER A 232 7.53 -69.62 -14.88
CA SER A 232 7.33 -70.90 -15.58
C SER A 232 8.35 -71.96 -15.14
N GLY A 233 7.99 -73.24 -15.31
CA GLY A 233 8.86 -74.40 -15.08
C GLY A 233 8.55 -75.21 -13.80
N LEU A 234 8.99 -76.48 -13.78
CA LEU A 234 8.66 -77.44 -12.71
C LEU A 234 9.73 -77.56 -11.61
N VAL A 235 10.95 -77.08 -11.85
CA VAL A 235 12.10 -77.25 -10.94
C VAL A 235 12.59 -75.91 -10.35
N GLY A 236 13.23 -75.97 -9.17
CA GLY A 236 13.81 -74.82 -8.46
C GLY A 236 12.99 -74.36 -7.24
N PRO A 237 13.32 -73.19 -6.65
CA PRO A 237 12.49 -72.53 -5.64
C PRO A 237 11.29 -71.80 -6.27
N GLY A 238 10.18 -71.70 -5.54
CA GLY A 238 8.99 -70.95 -5.97
C GLY A 238 9.18 -69.43 -5.90
N THR A 239 9.80 -68.97 -4.82
CA THR A 239 10.15 -67.56 -4.59
C THR A 239 11.52 -67.46 -3.92
N VAL A 240 12.32 -66.46 -4.30
CA VAL A 240 13.60 -66.14 -3.66
C VAL A 240 13.58 -64.67 -3.26
N ASN A 241 13.93 -64.38 -2.01
CA ASN A 241 14.05 -63.01 -1.49
C ASN A 241 15.50 -62.73 -1.07
N ARG A 242 15.95 -61.51 -1.35
CA ARG A 242 17.28 -61.00 -0.98
C ARG A 242 17.18 -59.53 -0.62
N ASN A 243 18.08 -59.09 0.26
CA ASN A 243 18.23 -57.69 0.59
C ASN A 243 19.64 -57.24 0.20
N VAL A 244 19.75 -56.04 -0.32
CA VAL A 244 21.04 -55.41 -0.66
C VAL A 244 21.00 -53.96 -0.25
N SER A 245 22.04 -53.52 0.47
CA SER A 245 22.25 -52.11 0.76
C SER A 245 23.02 -51.49 -0.40
N VAL A 246 22.52 -50.38 -0.93
CA VAL A 246 23.10 -49.70 -2.09
C VAL A 246 23.50 -48.28 -1.68
N PRO A 247 24.78 -47.90 -1.85
CA PRO A 247 25.23 -46.56 -1.49
C PRO A 247 24.60 -45.49 -2.40
N PRO A 248 24.67 -44.20 -2.00
CA PRO A 248 24.29 -43.08 -2.86
C PRO A 248 25.03 -43.13 -4.21
N ASN A 249 24.32 -42.91 -5.31
CA ASN A 249 24.89 -42.90 -6.68
C ASN A 249 25.78 -44.13 -6.97
N GLY A 250 25.39 -45.31 -6.49
CA GLY A 250 26.20 -46.52 -6.56
C GLY A 250 25.41 -47.78 -6.89
N THR A 251 26.12 -48.91 -6.93
CA THR A 251 25.55 -50.22 -7.28
C THR A 251 25.83 -51.23 -6.18
N GLY A 252 24.82 -52.01 -5.80
CA GLY A 252 24.95 -53.18 -4.95
C GLY A 252 24.66 -54.44 -5.75
N ASN A 253 25.44 -55.50 -5.52
CA ASN A 253 25.33 -56.75 -6.27
C ASN A 253 24.86 -57.90 -5.38
N ILE A 254 24.01 -58.75 -5.93
CA ILE A 254 23.62 -60.04 -5.34
C ILE A 254 24.17 -61.13 -6.26
N THR A 255 25.09 -61.95 -5.74
CA THR A 255 25.85 -62.95 -6.53
C THR A 255 25.72 -64.38 -5.99
N ASP A 256 24.93 -64.58 -4.94
CA ASP A 256 24.73 -65.88 -4.27
C ASP A 256 23.56 -66.69 -4.86
N MET A 257 23.00 -66.22 -5.98
CA MET A 257 21.87 -66.86 -6.66
C MET A 257 22.36 -67.70 -7.84
N LEU A 258 21.77 -68.88 -8.03
CA LEU A 258 21.98 -69.69 -9.23
C LEU A 258 21.22 -69.10 -10.41
N TRP A 259 21.81 -69.15 -11.61
CA TRP A 259 21.11 -68.83 -12.85
C TRP A 259 19.94 -69.81 -13.06
N PRO A 260 18.78 -69.36 -13.56
CA PRO A 260 17.66 -70.26 -13.82
C PRO A 260 18.10 -71.42 -14.74
N PRO A 261 17.69 -72.67 -14.46
CA PRO A 261 17.96 -73.78 -15.37
C PRO A 261 17.15 -73.64 -16.66
N PRO A 262 17.54 -74.35 -17.74
CA PRO A 262 16.81 -74.34 -19.01
C PRO A 262 15.30 -74.56 -18.82
N LEU A 263 14.49 -73.79 -19.54
CA LEU A 263 13.01 -73.85 -19.52
C LEU A 263 12.35 -73.35 -18.21
N VAL A 264 13.10 -72.70 -17.32
CA VAL A 264 12.57 -72.05 -16.11
C VAL A 264 12.75 -70.54 -16.23
N SER A 265 11.71 -69.77 -15.89
CA SER A 265 11.77 -68.32 -15.85
C SER A 265 11.25 -67.74 -14.54
N TYR A 266 11.75 -66.56 -14.19
CA TYR A 266 11.40 -65.83 -12.98
C TYR A 266 11.02 -64.39 -13.33
N ASN A 267 9.94 -63.91 -12.72
CA ASN A 267 9.63 -62.49 -12.65
C ASN A 267 10.32 -61.91 -11.42
N THR A 268 11.19 -60.94 -11.65
CA THR A 268 11.97 -60.32 -10.59
C THR A 268 11.50 -58.89 -10.36
N LYS A 269 11.52 -58.48 -9.10
CA LYS A 269 11.18 -57.14 -8.65
C LYS A 269 12.17 -56.71 -7.59
N VAL A 270 12.71 -55.50 -7.71
CA VAL A 270 13.42 -54.82 -6.63
C VAL A 270 12.65 -53.58 -6.22
N THR A 271 12.50 -53.37 -4.91
CA THR A 271 11.96 -52.14 -4.32
C THR A 271 13.00 -51.58 -3.37
N CYS A 272 13.42 -50.33 -3.59
CA CYS A 272 14.38 -49.68 -2.68
C CYS A 272 13.73 -48.55 -1.88
N THR A 273 14.10 -48.49 -0.61
CA THR A 273 13.66 -47.47 0.34
C THR A 273 14.85 -46.71 0.90
N ALA A 274 14.67 -45.41 1.13
CA ALA A 274 15.67 -44.56 1.77
C ALA A 274 15.04 -43.77 2.92
N SER A 275 15.88 -43.27 3.83
CA SER A 275 15.45 -42.31 4.86
C SER A 275 15.50 -40.90 4.27
N TYR A 276 14.36 -40.22 4.25
CA TYR A 276 14.20 -38.85 3.78
C TYR A 276 13.37 -38.09 4.79
N ASP A 277 13.92 -36.98 5.32
CA ASP A 277 13.25 -36.12 6.30
C ASP A 277 12.67 -36.91 7.50
N GLY A 278 13.46 -37.84 8.04
CA GLY A 278 13.09 -38.70 9.17
C GLY A 278 12.07 -39.80 8.86
N LYS A 279 11.63 -39.95 7.60
CA LYS A 279 10.67 -40.98 7.18
C LYS A 279 11.30 -41.94 6.18
N ARG A 280 10.86 -43.20 6.20
CA ARG A 280 11.19 -44.16 5.15
C ARG A 280 10.30 -43.92 3.94
N VAL A 281 10.91 -43.69 2.78
CA VAL A 281 10.23 -43.46 1.50
C VAL A 281 10.75 -44.44 0.45
N THR A 282 9.87 -44.89 -0.46
CA THR A 282 10.28 -45.68 -1.62
C THR A 282 10.88 -44.75 -2.67
N ILE A 283 12.13 -45.00 -3.05
CA ILE A 283 12.86 -44.15 -4.01
C ILE A 283 12.83 -44.69 -5.44
N GLY A 284 12.41 -45.94 -5.61
CA GLY A 284 12.24 -46.55 -6.91
C GLY A 284 11.98 -48.05 -6.84
N GLU A 285 11.46 -48.58 -7.94
CA GLU A 285 11.27 -50.00 -8.17
C GLU A 285 11.76 -50.34 -9.57
N ALA A 286 12.26 -51.56 -9.75
CA ALA A 286 12.60 -52.08 -11.07
C ALA A 286 12.18 -53.55 -11.18
N THR A 287 11.77 -53.97 -12.37
CA THR A 287 11.35 -55.34 -12.65
C THR A 287 12.07 -55.87 -13.88
N GLN A 288 12.35 -57.17 -13.89
CA GLN A 288 12.96 -57.85 -15.03
C GLN A 288 12.49 -59.31 -15.06
N THR A 289 12.21 -59.85 -16.23
CA THR A 289 12.00 -61.29 -16.40
C THR A 289 13.31 -61.94 -16.83
N VAL A 290 13.69 -63.03 -16.16
CA VAL A 290 14.94 -63.76 -16.43
C VAL A 290 14.61 -65.22 -16.68
N GLY A 291 15.17 -65.79 -17.75
CA GLY A 291 14.97 -67.17 -18.15
C GLY A 291 16.28 -67.89 -18.39
N GLY A 292 16.26 -69.21 -18.14
CA GLY A 292 17.36 -70.14 -18.39
C GLY A 292 17.23 -70.91 -19.67
#